data_AF-A0A7X3TRJ2-F1
#
_entry.id   AF-A0A7X3TRJ2-F1
#
_cell.length_a   1.000
_cell.length_b   1.000
_cell.length_c   1.000
_cell.angle_alpha   90.00
_cell.angle_beta   90.00
_cell.angle_gamma   90.00
#
_symmetry.space_group_name_H-M   'P 1'
#
loop_
_entity.id
_entity.type
_entity.pdbx_description
1 polymer ?
#
loop_
_entity_poly.entity_id
_entity_poly.type
_entity_poly.pdbx_seq_one_letter_code
_entity_poly.pdbx_strand_id
1 'polypeptide(L)'
;MKAKQGVVDLLNKLLTEELTVINQYFLHAKMCKNWGYDRLHHHVLDRSYGEMKDAKEVIDRILYLEGLPNMQRLGTVKIGETVPEQLKADLDKEKSMVKMLTEGIQHCTKVGD
;
A
#
# COMPACT_ATOMS: atom_id res chain seq x y z
N MET A 1 -3.07 20.62 12.40
CA MET A 1 -2.82 21.64 11.36
C MET A 1 -3.79 21.33 10.24
N LYS A 2 -4.53 22.31 9.71
CA LYS A 2 -5.51 22.00 8.65
C LYS A 2 -4.83 21.62 7.34
N ALA A 3 -5.29 20.53 6.73
CA ALA A 3 -4.85 20.06 5.42
C ALA A 3 -4.97 21.13 4.33
N LYS A 4 -4.02 21.13 3.39
CA LYS A 4 -4.18 21.83 2.12
C LYS A 4 -5.19 21.11 1.23
N GLN A 5 -5.79 21.84 0.30
CA GLN A 5 -6.85 21.33 -0.56
C GLN A 5 -6.43 20.03 -1.26
N GLY A 6 -7.21 18.96 -1.07
CA GLY A 6 -7.03 17.66 -1.73
C GLY A 6 -5.94 16.76 -1.16
N VAL A 7 -5.12 17.20 -0.19
CA VAL A 7 -4.04 16.36 0.36
C VAL A 7 -4.59 15.16 1.14
N VAL A 8 -5.59 15.36 2.00
CA VAL A 8 -6.21 14.27 2.76
C VAL A 8 -6.89 13.25 1.85
N ASP A 9 -7.44 13.68 0.71
CA ASP A 9 -8.04 12.75 -0.26
C ASP A 9 -6.98 11.88 -0.94
N LEU A 10 -5.82 12.46 -1.28
CA LEU A 10 -4.68 11.72 -1.84
C LEU A 10 -4.11 10.74 -0.84
N LEU A 11 -3.91 11.16 0.41
CA LEU A 11 -3.43 10.28 1.48
C LEU A 11 -4.41 9.14 1.75
N ASN A 12 -5.73 9.38 1.70
CA ASN A 12 -6.72 8.30 1.84
C ASN A 12 -6.74 7.34 0.64
N LYS A 13 -6.43 7.82 -0.58
CA LYS A 13 -6.23 6.95 -1.74
C LYS A 13 -4.98 6.09 -1.55
N LEU A 14 -3.87 6.68 -1.11
CA LEU A 14 -2.65 5.95 -0.78
C LEU A 14 -2.93 4.89 0.29
N LEU A 15 -3.59 5.27 1.39
CA LEU A 15 -3.98 4.34 2.45
C LEU A 15 -4.82 3.16 1.94
N THR A 16 -5.74 3.40 1.00
CA THR A 16 -6.53 2.33 0.36
C THR A 16 -5.61 1.33 -0.37
N GLU A 17 -4.61 1.82 -1.10
CA GLU A 17 -3.67 0.96 -1.80
C GLU A 17 -2.75 0.22 -0.82
N GLU A 18 -2.21 0.89 0.20
CA GLU A 18 -1.41 0.27 1.27
C GLU A 18 -2.15 -0.90 1.92
N LEU A 19 -3.40 -0.69 2.34
CA LEU A 19 -4.24 -1.75 2.91
C LEU A 19 -4.46 -2.90 1.92
N THR A 20 -4.56 -2.60 0.62
CA THR A 20 -4.72 -3.62 -0.41
C THR A 20 -3.46 -4.47 -0.57
N VAL A 21 -2.29 -3.84 -0.64
CA VAL A 21 -1.01 -4.55 -0.83
C VAL A 21 -0.57 -5.30 0.43
N ILE A 22 -0.87 -4.79 1.63
CA ILE A 22 -0.71 -5.53 2.89
C ILE A 22 -1.37 -6.90 2.80
N ASN A 23 -2.65 -6.94 2.40
CA ASN A 23 -3.43 -8.17 2.29
C ASN A 23 -2.92 -9.08 1.15
N GLN A 24 -2.54 -8.50 0.01
CA GLN A 24 -2.01 -9.24 -1.13
C GLN A 24 -0.72 -9.97 -0.77
N TYR A 25 0.27 -9.24 -0.26
CA TYR A 25 1.58 -9.78 0.12
C TYR A 25 1.44 -10.76 1.28
N PHE A 26 0.56 -10.48 2.25
CA PHE A 26 0.33 -11.40 3.36
C PHE A 26 -0.17 -12.77 2.85
N LEU A 27 -1.16 -12.79 1.95
CA LEU A 27 -1.68 -14.04 1.42
C LEU A 27 -0.65 -14.77 0.54
N HIS A 28 0.04 -14.06 -0.36
CA HIS A 28 1.11 -14.67 -1.16
C HIS A 28 2.22 -15.28 -0.30
N ALA A 29 2.60 -14.60 0.80
CA ALA A 29 3.58 -15.12 1.74
C ALA A 29 3.10 -16.41 2.43
N LYS A 30 1.82 -16.50 2.80
CA LYS A 30 1.24 -17.73 3.39
C LYS A 30 1.15 -18.86 2.37
N MET A 31 0.81 -18.55 1.11
CA MET A 31 0.84 -19.53 0.02
C MET A 31 2.25 -20.07 -0.22
N CYS A 32 3.26 -19.19 -0.28
CA CYS A 32 4.66 -19.59 -0.39
C CYS A 32 5.09 -20.51 0.76
N LYS A 33 4.68 -20.21 2.01
CA LYS A 33 4.95 -21.07 3.16
C LYS A 33 4.30 -22.45 3.01
N ASN A 34 3.03 -22.48 2.59
CA ASN A 34 2.29 -23.72 2.38
C ASN A 34 2.92 -24.59 1.27
N TRP A 35 3.49 -23.96 0.24
CA TRP A 35 4.20 -24.66 -0.84
C TRP A 35 5.65 -25.05 -0.50
N GLY A 36 6.13 -24.75 0.71
CA GLY A 36 7.49 -25.09 1.16
C GLY A 36 8.58 -24.11 0.69
N TYR A 37 8.22 -22.93 0.17
CA TYR A 37 9.17 -21.92 -0.28
C TYR A 37 9.52 -20.92 0.84
N ASP A 38 10.27 -21.36 1.85
CA ASP A 38 10.56 -20.56 3.05
C ASP A 38 11.25 -19.23 2.76
N ARG A 39 12.21 -19.20 1.83
CA ARG A 39 12.89 -17.95 1.49
C ARG A 39 11.93 -16.92 0.88
N LEU A 40 11.01 -17.36 0.02
CA LEU A 40 9.99 -16.49 -0.56
C LEU A 40 8.98 -16.05 0.51
N HIS A 41 8.55 -16.98 1.36
CA HIS A 41 7.68 -16.67 2.48
C HIS A 41 8.22 -15.51 3.33
N HIS A 42 9.47 -15.60 3.79
CA HIS A 42 10.07 -14.56 4.63
C HIS A 42 10.18 -13.22 3.88
N HIS A 43 10.66 -13.23 2.64
CA HIS A 43 10.78 -12.00 1.86
C HIS A 43 9.43 -11.30 1.62
N VAL A 44 8.41 -12.04 1.22
CA VAL A 44 7.09 -11.46 0.91
C VAL A 44 6.36 -11.06 2.19
N LEU A 45 6.57 -11.79 3.29
CA LEU A 45 6.03 -11.40 4.60
C LEU A 45 6.65 -10.09 5.10
N ASP A 46 7.97 -9.94 4.98
CA ASP A 46 8.67 -8.71 5.35
C ASP A 46 8.18 -7.52 4.53
N ARG A 47 7.83 -7.72 3.24
CA ARG A 47 7.16 -6.70 2.42
C ARG A 47 5.80 -6.32 3.01
N SER A 48 4.93 -7.28 3.30
CA SER A 48 3.64 -7.02 3.94
C SER A 48 3.78 -6.20 5.24
N TYR A 49 4.79 -6.51 6.07
CA TYR A 49 5.09 -5.73 7.27
C TYR A 49 5.70 -4.36 6.99
N GLY A 50 6.40 -4.17 5.87
CA GLY A 50 6.83 -2.87 5.37
C GLY A 50 5.63 -1.98 5.10
N GLU A 51 4.69 -2.44 4.27
CA GLU A 51 3.48 -1.69 3.91
C GLU A 51 2.61 -1.37 5.15
N MET A 52 2.60 -2.24 6.19
CA MET A 52 1.91 -1.93 7.45
C MET A 52 2.54 -0.73 8.19
N LYS A 53 3.86 -0.53 8.10
CA LYS A 53 4.52 0.65 8.66
C LYS A 53 4.17 1.89 7.84
N ASP A 54 4.14 1.76 6.52
CA ASP A 54 3.80 2.87 5.63
C ASP A 54 2.34 3.31 5.83
N ALA A 55 1.40 2.37 5.93
CA ALA A 55 0.01 2.63 6.30
C ALA A 55 -0.11 3.38 7.63
N LYS A 56 0.70 3.00 8.64
CA LYS A 56 0.73 3.71 9.93
C LYS A 56 1.19 5.17 9.74
N GLU A 57 2.26 5.41 9.00
CA GLU A 57 2.77 6.78 8.75
C GLU A 57 1.74 7.63 8.01
N VAL A 58 1.02 7.06 7.05
CA VAL A 58 -0.06 7.72 6.32
C VAL A 58 -1.24 8.05 7.24
N ILE A 59 -1.65 7.12 8.12
CA ILE A 59 -2.70 7.35 9.12
C ILE A 59 -2.30 8.51 10.05
N ASP A 60 -1.09 8.46 10.59
CA ASP A 60 -0.55 9.49 11.49
C ASP A 60 -0.54 10.86 10.79
N ARG A 61 -0.16 10.92 9.50
CA ARG A 61 -0.18 12.16 8.72
C ARG A 61 -1.60 12.67 8.47
N ILE A 62 -2.55 11.80 8.13
CA ILE A 62 -3.96 12.20 7.92
C ILE A 62 -4.53 12.80 9.21
N LEU A 63 -4.30 12.15 10.35
CA LEU A 63 -4.78 12.63 11.66
C LEU A 63 -4.14 13.96 12.05
N TYR A 64 -2.82 14.12 11.84
CA TYR A 64 -2.11 15.37 12.07
C TYR A 64 -2.67 16.54 11.23
N LEU A 65 -3.12 16.23 10.01
CA LEU A 65 -3.78 17.15 9.08
C LEU A 65 -5.27 17.40 9.39
N GLU A 66 -5.76 16.91 10.54
CA GLU A 66 -7.15 16.98 11.01
C GLU A 66 -8.15 16.28 10.07
N GLY A 67 -7.67 15.31 9.28
CA GLY A 67 -8.49 14.44 8.44
C GLY A 67 -8.94 13.16 9.16
N LEU A 68 -9.85 12.41 8.52
CA LEU A 68 -10.29 11.10 8.97
C LEU A 68 -9.70 10.00 8.06
N PRO A 69 -8.84 9.11 8.59
CA PRO A 69 -8.31 7.97 7.83
C PRO A 69 -9.42 6.96 7.49
N ASN A 70 -9.47 6.51 6.25
CA ASN A 70 -10.43 5.53 5.78
C ASN A 70 -9.81 4.12 5.71
N MET A 71 -10.07 3.34 6.75
CA MET A 71 -9.65 1.93 6.84
C MET A 71 -10.70 0.94 6.29
N GLN A 72 -11.84 1.43 5.81
CA GLN A 72 -12.95 0.58 5.34
C GLN A 72 -12.85 0.28 3.85
N ARG A 73 -12.23 1.17 3.08
CA ARG A 73 -12.06 0.99 1.64
C ARG A 73 -10.85 0.11 1.37
N LEU A 74 -11.07 -0.95 0.60
CA LEU A 74 -10.04 -1.83 0.08
C LEU A 74 -10.18 -1.91 -1.45
N GLY A 75 -9.05 -1.91 -2.15
CA GLY A 75 -8.99 -2.22 -3.57
C GLY A 75 -9.10 -3.72 -3.85
N THR A 76 -9.06 -4.10 -5.11
CA THR A 76 -9.00 -5.51 -5.49
C THR A 76 -7.64 -6.09 -5.15
N VAL A 77 -7.63 -7.10 -4.28
CA VAL A 77 -6.47 -7.94 -3.99
C VAL A 77 -6.25 -8.91 -5.16
N LYS A 78 -5.06 -8.89 -5.78
CA LYS A 78 -4.74 -9.77 -6.92
C LYS A 78 -3.90 -10.96 -6.46
N ILE A 79 -4.49 -12.14 -6.44
CA ILE A 79 -3.82 -13.36 -6.00
C ILE A 79 -3.33 -14.18 -7.18
N GLY A 80 -2.02 -14.40 -7.27
CA GLY A 80 -1.43 -15.33 -8.22
C GLY A 80 -1.48 -16.75 -7.69
N GLU A 81 -1.77 -17.71 -8.57
CA GLU A 81 -1.88 -19.13 -8.22
C GLU A 81 -0.53 -19.86 -8.36
N THR A 82 0.44 -19.22 -9.01
CA THR A 82 1.84 -19.65 -9.07
C THR A 82 2.78 -18.53 -8.62
N VAL A 83 4.02 -18.87 -8.23
CA VAL A 83 5.02 -17.85 -7.83
C VAL A 83 5.26 -16.79 -8.92
N PRO A 84 5.42 -17.12 -10.21
CA PRO A 84 5.55 -16.09 -11.25
C PRO A 84 4.34 -15.16 -11.36
N GLU A 85 3.12 -15.68 -11.18
CA GLU A 85 1.90 -14.86 -11.17
C GLU A 85 1.83 -13.95 -9.95
N GLN A 86 2.23 -14.44 -8.77
CA GLN A 86 2.34 -13.64 -7.55
C GLN A 86 3.27 -12.45 -7.75
N LEU A 87 4.51 -12.72 -8.19
CA LEU A 87 5.51 -11.68 -8.44
C LEU A 87 5.07 -10.67 -9.51
N LYS A 88 4.33 -11.12 -10.53
CA LYS A 88 3.76 -10.22 -11.55
C LYS A 88 2.65 -9.34 -10.97
N ALA A 89 1.73 -9.92 -10.20
CA ALA A 89 0.65 -9.18 -9.56
C ALA A 89 1.19 -8.14 -8.56
N ASP A 90 2.24 -8.49 -7.81
CA ASP A 90 2.92 -7.60 -6.88
C ASP A 90 3.62 -6.46 -7.62
N LEU A 91 4.39 -6.77 -8.67
CA LEU A 91 5.07 -5.77 -9.50
C LEU A 91 4.09 -4.80 -10.17
N ASP A 92 2.95 -5.29 -10.65
CA ASP A 92 1.93 -4.45 -11.26
C ASP A 92 1.32 -3.46 -10.25
N LYS A 93 1.17 -3.89 -8.99
CA LYS A 93 0.74 -3.01 -7.89
C LYS A 93 1.78 -1.95 -7.57
N GLU A 94 3.05 -2.34 -7.44
CA GLU A 94 4.17 -1.43 -7.20
C GLU A 94 4.28 -0.34 -8.28
N LYS A 95 4.19 -0.73 -9.56
CA LYS A 95 4.21 0.23 -10.68
C LYS A 95 3.05 1.23 -10.62
N SER A 96 1.86 0.76 -10.25
CA SER A 96 0.69 1.62 -10.07
C SER A 96 0.90 2.58 -8.89
N MET A 97 1.50 2.11 -7.80
CA MET A 97 1.79 2.91 -6.62
C MET A 97 2.81 4.03 -6.93
N VAL A 98 3.90 3.71 -7.62
CA VAL A 98 4.92 4.70 -8.04
C VAL A 98 4.29 5.84 -8.84
N LYS A 99 3.38 5.52 -9.76
CA LYS A 99 2.65 6.53 -10.54
C LYS A 99 1.78 7.41 -9.62
N MET A 100 0.99 6.79 -8.73
CA MET A 100 0.12 7.50 -7.79
C MET A 100 0.93 8.43 -6.87
N LEU A 101 2.04 7.96 -6.31
CA LEU A 101 2.92 8.73 -5.44
C LEU A 101 3.55 9.90 -6.19
N THR A 102 3.99 9.69 -7.44
CA THR A 102 4.56 10.76 -8.26
C THR A 102 3.56 11.89 -8.50
N GLU A 103 2.30 11.54 -8.83
CA GLU A 103 1.21 12.52 -8.99
C GLU A 103 0.88 13.20 -7.65
N GLY A 104 0.88 12.45 -6.54
CA GLY A 104 0.66 12.97 -5.20
C GLY A 104 1.73 13.99 -4.77
N ILE A 105 3.01 13.68 -4.99
CA ILE A 105 4.14 14.58 -4.70
C ILE A 105 4.00 15.90 -5.48
N GLN A 106 3.65 15.82 -6.76
CA GLN A 106 3.42 17.02 -7.58
C GLN A 106 2.28 17.89 -7.03
N HIS A 107 1.19 17.27 -6.58
CA HIS A 107 0.07 17.99 -5.98
C HIS A 107 0.47 18.65 -4.65
N CYS A 108 1.10 17.92 -3.72
CA CYS A 108 1.57 18.46 -2.44
C CYS A 108 2.52 19.65 -2.66
N THR A 109 3.47 19.51 -3.60
CA THR A 109 4.38 20.60 -3.99
C THR A 109 3.62 21.83 -4.47
N LYS A 110 2.59 21.65 -5.31
CA LYS A 110 1.77 22.76 -5.85
C LYS A 110 0.99 23.50 -4.77
N VAL A 111 0.49 22.80 -3.75
CA VAL A 111 -0.31 23.41 -2.66
C VAL A 111 0.52 23.85 -1.46
N GLY A 112 1.83 23.60 -1.48
CA GLY A 112 2.77 23.97 -0.41
C GLY A 112 2.53 23.20 0.89
N ASP A 113 2.32 21.88 0.78
CA ASP A 113 2.36 20.92 1.90
C ASP A 113 3.75 20.27 1.95
#